data_AF-A0A517YR72-F1
#
_entry.id   AF-A0A517YR72-F1
#
_cell.length_a   1.000
_cell.length_b   1.000
_cell.length_c   1.000
_cell.angle_alpha   90.00
_cell.angle_beta   90.00
_cell.angle_gamma   90.00
#
_symmetry.space_group_name_H-M   'P 1'
#
loop_
_entity.id
_entity.type
_entity.pdbx_description
1 polymer ?
#
loop_
_entity_poly.entity_id
_entity_poly.type
_entity_poly.pdbx_seq_one_letter_code
_entity_poly.pdbx_strand_id
1 'polypeptide(L)'
;MRTYLDCIPCFVKQALGAARQVTDDEVLIERVMKRVCLAASELSMTESSPVMGQKIHRIIREETGCGDPYAEIKKLSNEMAMRMVDGAKAEIEAAKQVGNEVSGFEVAVRYAIAGNSMDFAIYLEWDEKRLNDSLAVLREKVIDKQAVADLWEAIGKAEKILVLADNAGEIVFDRLLMETLPAKVLPRITYAVKGSAVINDALREDADEVGVSDLVTVIDNGTDAPGTVLEQCSDEFMKAYHEADVVISKGQANYETLRASCEMTCSLSNGSLRKKRISHEPASDCFTGHMTRNDATCSSGCDREVYFLLQVKCPIIGKYVDQGKEVGDWVVQRYRP
;
A
#
# COMPACT_ATOMS: atom_id res chain seq x y z
N MET A 1 -11.58 0.44 -3.37
CA MET A 1 -12.13 -0.76 -4.05
C MET A 1 -12.99 -1.55 -3.07
N ARG A 2 -13.97 -2.33 -3.57
CA ARG A 2 -14.87 -3.17 -2.76
C ARG A 2 -14.48 -4.65 -2.85
N THR A 3 -14.94 -5.46 -1.91
CA THR A 3 -14.79 -6.92 -1.94
C THR A 3 -15.65 -7.57 -3.04
N TYR A 4 -15.15 -8.65 -3.66
CA TYR A 4 -15.86 -9.46 -4.65
C TYR A 4 -16.06 -10.88 -4.16
N LEU A 5 -16.98 -11.64 -4.78
CA LEU A 5 -17.29 -13.02 -4.38
C LEU A 5 -16.05 -13.91 -4.42
N ASP A 6 -15.16 -13.71 -5.40
CA ASP A 6 -13.89 -14.44 -5.53
C ASP A 6 -12.91 -14.16 -4.37
N CYS A 7 -13.10 -13.08 -3.60
CA CYS A 7 -12.27 -12.77 -2.44
C CYS A 7 -12.54 -13.71 -1.26
N ILE A 8 -13.78 -14.20 -1.10
CA ILE A 8 -14.17 -15.08 0.02
C ILE A 8 -13.32 -16.35 0.10
N PRO A 9 -13.20 -17.17 -0.98
CA PRO A 9 -12.34 -18.35 -0.93
C PRO A 9 -10.86 -17.98 -0.75
N CYS A 10 -10.43 -16.81 -1.22
CA CYS A 10 -9.07 -16.31 -1.01
C CYS A 10 -8.79 -16.08 0.49
N PHE A 11 -9.69 -15.41 1.20
CA PHE A 11 -9.58 -15.15 2.65
C PHE A 11 -9.45 -16.43 3.47
N VAL A 12 -10.29 -17.44 3.18
CA VAL A 12 -10.24 -18.73 3.87
C VAL A 12 -8.91 -19.44 3.62
N LYS A 13 -8.43 -19.44 2.37
CA LYS A 13 -7.13 -20.02 2.01
C LYS A 13 -5.98 -19.31 2.72
N GLN A 14 -5.98 -17.97 2.72
CA GLN A 14 -4.96 -17.15 3.36
C GLN A 14 -4.94 -17.36 4.88
N ALA A 15 -6.10 -17.42 5.52
CA ALA A 15 -6.20 -17.67 6.96
C ALA A 15 -5.58 -19.01 7.37
N LEU A 16 -5.83 -20.08 6.60
CA LEU A 16 -5.24 -21.39 6.87
C LEU A 16 -3.72 -21.37 6.71
N GLY A 17 -3.22 -20.73 5.64
CA GLY A 17 -1.78 -20.57 5.41
C GLY A 17 -1.12 -19.79 6.54
N ALA A 18 -1.71 -18.65 6.92
CA ALA A 18 -1.24 -17.81 7.99
C ALA A 18 -1.23 -18.55 9.34
N ALA A 19 -2.31 -19.23 9.70
CA ALA A 19 -2.38 -19.99 10.96
C ALA A 19 -1.28 -21.06 11.06
N ARG A 20 -1.00 -21.76 9.95
CA ARG A 20 0.08 -22.77 9.86
C ARG A 20 1.49 -22.20 9.89
N GLN A 21 1.67 -20.92 9.60
CA GLN A 21 2.96 -20.26 9.83
C GLN A 21 3.19 -19.95 11.30
N VAL A 22 2.12 -19.84 12.10
CA VAL A 22 2.23 -19.51 13.53
C VAL A 22 2.33 -20.75 14.42
N THR A 23 1.63 -21.84 14.06
CA THR A 23 1.57 -23.04 14.89
C THR A 23 1.33 -24.31 14.08
N ASP A 24 1.77 -25.44 14.62
CA ASP A 24 1.44 -26.79 14.15
C ASP A 24 0.28 -27.44 14.94
N ASP A 25 -0.32 -26.74 15.92
CA ASP A 25 -1.47 -27.25 16.68
C ASP A 25 -2.76 -27.22 15.84
N GLU A 26 -3.11 -28.36 15.26
CA GLU A 26 -4.32 -28.52 14.43
C GLU A 26 -5.63 -28.21 15.18
N VAL A 27 -5.69 -28.35 16.52
CA VAL A 27 -6.88 -27.97 17.30
C VAL A 27 -7.00 -26.46 17.36
N LEU A 28 -5.88 -25.75 17.53
CA LEU A 28 -5.84 -24.29 17.49
C LEU A 28 -6.16 -23.76 16.09
N ILE A 29 -5.58 -24.35 15.05
CA ILE A 29 -5.85 -24.00 13.65
C ILE A 29 -7.34 -24.21 13.34
N GLU A 30 -7.95 -25.31 13.79
CA GLU A 30 -9.38 -25.55 13.62
C GLU A 30 -10.22 -24.43 14.25
N ARG A 31 -9.88 -23.97 15.46
CA ARG A 31 -10.57 -22.85 16.12
C ARG A 31 -10.44 -21.55 15.32
N VAL A 32 -9.23 -21.22 14.87
CA VAL A 32 -8.97 -20.05 14.00
C VAL A 32 -9.85 -20.13 12.77
N MET A 33 -9.84 -21.26 12.07
CA MET A 33 -10.61 -21.43 10.83
C MET A 33 -12.11 -21.32 11.04
N LYS A 34 -12.65 -21.86 12.13
CA LYS A 34 -14.08 -21.69 12.47
C LYS A 34 -14.44 -20.22 12.68
N ARG A 35 -13.62 -19.47 13.42
CA ARG A 35 -13.84 -18.04 13.65
C ARG A 35 -13.71 -17.22 12.37
N VAL A 36 -12.73 -17.53 11.52
CA VAL A 36 -12.57 -16.86 10.21
C VAL A 36 -13.74 -17.14 9.28
N CYS A 37 -14.23 -18.38 9.20
CA CYS A 37 -15.41 -18.71 8.39
C CYS A 37 -16.66 -17.97 8.88
N LEU A 38 -16.84 -17.84 10.19
CA LEU A 38 -17.92 -17.03 10.76
C LEU A 38 -17.78 -15.56 10.36
N ALA A 39 -16.61 -14.95 10.56
CA ALA A 39 -16.35 -13.57 10.16
C ALA A 39 -16.53 -13.35 8.64
N ALA A 40 -16.15 -14.31 7.81
CA ALA A 40 -16.34 -14.27 6.36
C ALA A 40 -17.83 -14.33 5.97
N SER A 41 -18.66 -15.04 6.74
CA SER A 41 -20.11 -15.12 6.50
C SER A 41 -20.84 -13.81 6.81
N GLU A 42 -20.25 -12.95 7.65
CA GLU A 42 -20.79 -11.65 8.08
C GLU A 42 -20.13 -10.46 7.35
N LEU A 43 -19.23 -10.73 6.41
CA LEU A 43 -18.46 -9.71 5.72
C LEU A 43 -19.35 -8.79 4.88
N SER A 44 -19.11 -7.48 4.98
CA SER A 44 -19.73 -6.51 4.08
C SER A 44 -19.01 -6.48 2.74
N MET A 45 -19.75 -6.77 1.66
CA MET A 45 -19.24 -6.67 0.29
C MET A 45 -18.99 -5.22 -0.17
N THR A 46 -19.36 -4.21 0.63
CA THR A 46 -19.07 -2.80 0.32
C THR A 46 -17.76 -2.31 0.90
N GLU A 47 -17.17 -3.04 1.85
CA GLU A 47 -15.85 -2.75 2.42
C GLU A 47 -14.75 -3.21 1.46
N SER A 48 -13.53 -2.70 1.65
CA SER A 48 -12.36 -3.16 0.91
C SER A 48 -11.85 -4.48 1.48
N SER A 49 -11.31 -5.36 0.63
CA SER A 49 -10.75 -6.66 1.02
C SER A 49 -9.78 -6.62 2.21
N PRO A 50 -8.91 -5.59 2.34
CA PRO A 50 -7.99 -5.51 3.49
C PRO A 50 -8.67 -5.38 4.85
N VAL A 51 -9.92 -4.89 4.94
CA VAL A 51 -10.70 -4.88 6.20
C VAL A 51 -10.99 -6.30 6.68
N MET A 52 -11.23 -7.24 5.76
CA MET A 52 -11.35 -8.65 6.11
C MET A 52 -10.00 -9.25 6.51
N GLY A 53 -8.93 -8.87 5.81
CA GLY A 53 -7.55 -9.25 6.17
C GLY A 53 -7.22 -8.87 7.62
N GLN A 54 -7.54 -7.64 8.02
CA GLN A 54 -7.39 -7.17 9.41
C GLN A 54 -8.09 -8.08 10.42
N LYS A 55 -9.37 -8.44 10.15
CA LYS A 55 -10.15 -9.34 11.03
C LYS A 55 -9.50 -10.73 11.14
N ILE A 56 -9.01 -11.28 10.04
CA ILE A 56 -8.32 -12.59 10.02
C ILE A 56 -7.09 -12.56 10.91
N HIS A 57 -6.21 -11.57 10.73
CA HIS A 57 -4.97 -11.53 11.50
C HIS A 57 -5.19 -11.21 12.98
N ARG A 58 -6.24 -10.43 13.34
CA ARG A 58 -6.67 -10.29 14.73
C ARG A 58 -7.09 -11.63 15.34
N ILE A 59 -7.93 -12.41 14.66
CA ILE A 59 -8.35 -13.74 15.13
C ILE A 59 -7.14 -14.64 15.35
N ILE A 60 -6.18 -14.66 14.43
CA ILE A 60 -4.96 -15.46 14.55
C ILE A 60 -4.17 -15.07 15.80
N ARG A 61 -3.91 -13.77 16.01
CA ARG A 61 -3.18 -13.29 17.19
C ARG A 61 -3.89 -13.62 18.50
N GLU A 62 -5.22 -13.45 18.55
CA GLU A 62 -6.03 -13.76 19.72
C GLU A 62 -6.02 -15.26 20.08
N GLU A 63 -6.19 -16.13 19.09
CA GLU A 63 -6.21 -17.59 19.33
C GLU A 63 -4.84 -18.15 19.68
N THR A 64 -3.78 -17.61 19.07
CA THR A 64 -2.39 -18.06 19.27
C THR A 64 -1.72 -17.43 20.50
N GLY A 65 -2.22 -16.28 20.97
CA GLY A 65 -1.55 -15.48 21.99
C GLY A 65 -0.25 -14.82 21.51
N CYS A 66 0.05 -14.89 20.22
CA CYS A 66 1.26 -14.31 19.62
C CYS A 66 0.96 -12.91 19.08
N GLY A 67 1.60 -11.89 19.65
CA GLY A 67 1.38 -10.48 19.29
C GLY A 67 1.87 -10.10 17.89
N ASP A 68 2.95 -10.73 17.41
CA ASP A 68 3.43 -10.58 16.03
C ASP A 68 3.90 -11.94 15.50
N PRO A 69 3.02 -12.69 14.81
CA PRO A 69 3.39 -13.98 14.23
C PRO A 69 4.42 -13.90 13.10
N TYR A 70 4.72 -12.70 12.61
CA TYR A 70 5.57 -12.47 11.45
C TYR A 70 6.91 -11.81 11.81
N ALA A 71 7.21 -11.59 13.09
CA ALA A 71 8.43 -10.90 13.52
C ALA A 71 9.71 -11.53 12.95
N GLU A 72 9.87 -12.85 13.06
CA GLU A 72 11.04 -13.57 12.54
C GLU A 72 11.14 -13.47 11.01
N ILE A 73 10.00 -13.56 10.31
CA ILE A 73 10.01 -13.53 8.85
C ILE A 73 10.31 -12.13 8.30
N LYS A 74 9.85 -11.09 9.00
CA LYS A 74 10.19 -9.69 8.69
C LYS A 74 11.69 -9.43 8.86
N LYS A 75 12.25 -9.85 9.98
CA LYS A 75 13.70 -9.73 10.25
C LYS A 75 14.54 -10.45 9.19
N LEU A 76 14.20 -11.71 8.89
CA LEU A 76 14.89 -12.46 7.84
C LEU A 76 14.78 -11.76 6.48
N SER A 77 13.60 -11.20 6.16
CA SER A 77 13.38 -10.45 4.93
C SER A 77 14.23 -9.17 4.87
N ASN A 78 14.34 -8.42 5.97
CA ASN A 78 15.23 -7.26 6.08
C ASN A 78 16.70 -7.67 5.86
N GLU A 79 17.18 -8.68 6.58
CA GLU A 79 18.56 -9.18 6.47
C GLU A 79 18.92 -9.60 5.05
N MET A 80 18.00 -10.29 4.36
CA MET A 80 18.22 -10.77 3.01
C MET A 80 18.20 -9.64 1.99
N ALA A 81 17.25 -8.72 2.09
CA ALA A 81 17.17 -7.55 1.22
C ALA A 81 18.42 -6.65 1.39
N MET A 82 18.94 -6.49 2.62
CA MET A 82 20.17 -5.74 2.87
C MET A 82 21.39 -6.30 2.15
N ARG A 83 21.49 -7.62 1.94
CA ARG A 83 22.58 -8.24 1.16
C ARG A 83 22.56 -7.86 -0.32
N MET A 84 21.43 -7.36 -0.82
CA MET A 84 21.26 -6.96 -2.23
C MET A 84 21.62 -5.49 -2.47
N VAL A 85 21.81 -4.71 -1.40
CA VAL A 85 21.95 -3.24 -1.46
C VAL A 85 23.11 -2.81 -2.34
N ASP A 86 24.29 -3.41 -2.18
CA ASP A 86 25.49 -2.99 -2.92
C ASP A 86 25.35 -3.24 -4.43
N GLY A 87 24.76 -4.39 -4.81
CA GLY A 87 24.44 -4.69 -6.20
C GLY A 87 23.42 -3.73 -6.79
N ALA A 88 22.34 -3.44 -6.06
CA ALA A 88 21.32 -2.48 -6.47
C ALA A 88 21.91 -1.06 -6.64
N LYS A 89 22.77 -0.62 -5.71
CA LYS A 89 23.47 0.68 -5.80
C LYS A 89 24.36 0.75 -7.03
N ALA A 90 25.11 -0.30 -7.32
CA ALA A 90 25.96 -0.35 -8.51
C ALA A 90 25.15 -0.23 -9.81
N GLU A 91 23.98 -0.87 -9.89
CA GLU A 91 23.09 -0.75 -11.05
C GLU A 91 22.46 0.63 -11.19
N ILE A 92 22.04 1.23 -10.07
CA ILE A 92 21.51 2.61 -10.05
C ILE A 92 22.57 3.58 -10.57
N GLU A 93 23.81 3.49 -10.07
CA GLU A 93 24.90 4.38 -10.51
C GLU A 93 25.29 4.14 -11.96
N ALA A 94 25.33 2.88 -12.43
CA ALA A 94 25.57 2.58 -13.84
C ALA A 94 24.49 3.18 -14.75
N ALA A 95 23.21 3.14 -14.33
CA ALA A 95 22.12 3.74 -15.08
C ALA A 95 22.22 5.27 -15.14
N LYS A 96 22.67 5.92 -14.05
CA LYS A 96 22.95 7.37 -14.04
C LYS A 96 24.05 7.76 -15.01
N GLN A 97 25.13 6.97 -15.07
CA GLN A 97 26.26 7.23 -15.97
C GLN A 97 25.90 7.14 -17.45
N VAL A 98 25.04 6.17 -17.82
CA VAL A 98 24.60 5.98 -19.21
C VAL A 98 23.53 7.00 -19.61
N GLY A 99 22.64 7.35 -18.68
CA GLY A 99 21.54 8.28 -18.91
C GLY A 99 21.68 9.56 -18.10
N ASN A 100 20.94 9.62 -16.99
CA ASN A 100 20.86 10.76 -16.08
C ASN A 100 20.29 10.32 -14.71
N GLU A 101 20.09 11.26 -13.78
CA GLU A 101 19.49 10.98 -12.47
C GLU A 101 18.13 10.27 -12.56
N VAL A 102 17.29 10.63 -13.53
CA VAL A 102 15.97 9.99 -13.74
C VAL A 102 16.13 8.52 -14.15
N SER A 103 17.22 8.18 -14.85
CA SER A 103 17.52 6.80 -15.25
C SER A 103 17.93 5.95 -14.03
N GLY A 104 18.71 6.53 -13.11
CA GLY A 104 19.00 5.89 -11.82
C GLY A 104 17.74 5.74 -10.96
N PHE A 105 16.89 6.76 -10.93
CA PHE A 105 15.60 6.72 -10.24
C PHE A 105 14.67 5.63 -10.80
N GLU A 106 14.60 5.45 -12.13
CA GLU A 106 13.83 4.36 -12.74
C GLU A 106 14.29 3.00 -12.21
N VAL A 107 15.60 2.75 -12.15
CA VAL A 107 16.15 1.52 -11.58
C VAL A 107 15.75 1.37 -10.11
N ALA A 108 15.85 2.43 -9.31
CA ALA A 108 15.44 2.38 -7.91
C ALA A 108 13.94 2.10 -7.72
N VAL A 109 13.07 2.67 -8.56
CA VAL A 109 11.61 2.37 -8.56
C VAL A 109 11.36 0.90 -8.89
N ARG A 110 12.11 0.32 -9.83
CA ARG A 110 12.01 -1.12 -10.14
C ARG A 110 12.34 -1.98 -8.91
N TYR A 111 13.43 -1.67 -8.19
CA TYR A 111 13.76 -2.35 -6.94
C TYR A 111 12.68 -2.18 -5.88
N ALA A 112 12.14 -0.97 -5.71
CA ALA A 112 11.08 -0.68 -4.75
C ALA A 112 9.78 -1.46 -5.06
N ILE A 113 9.43 -1.70 -6.32
CA ILE A 113 8.27 -2.54 -6.70
C ILE A 113 8.59 -4.03 -6.52
N ALA A 114 9.81 -4.42 -6.90
CA ALA A 114 10.26 -5.80 -6.86
C ALA A 114 10.39 -6.36 -5.45
N GLY A 115 10.81 -5.53 -4.48
CA GLY A 115 10.84 -5.86 -3.05
C GLY A 115 9.55 -6.54 -2.58
N ASN A 116 8.40 -6.04 -3.04
CA ASN A 116 7.09 -6.58 -2.71
C ASN A 116 6.79 -7.98 -3.31
N SER A 117 7.49 -8.34 -4.37
CA SER A 117 7.31 -9.59 -5.13
C SER A 117 8.26 -10.69 -4.67
N MET A 118 9.34 -10.30 -3.99
CA MET A 118 10.37 -11.20 -3.51
C MET A 118 9.92 -11.72 -2.14
N ASP A 119 9.46 -12.97 -2.10
CA ASP A 119 9.15 -13.68 -0.87
C ASP A 119 10.46 -14.10 -0.19
N PHE A 120 11.21 -13.11 0.33
CA PHE A 120 12.58 -13.29 0.88
C PHE A 120 12.61 -14.43 1.90
N ALA A 121 11.58 -14.45 2.73
CA ALA A 121 11.14 -15.48 3.67
C ALA A 121 11.21 -16.96 3.23
N ILE A 122 10.82 -17.26 1.99
CA ILE A 122 10.58 -18.65 1.53
C ILE A 122 11.88 -19.39 1.21
N TYR A 123 12.98 -18.66 1.08
CA TYR A 123 14.23 -19.22 0.59
C TYR A 123 15.31 -19.05 1.66
N LEU A 124 15.42 -20.04 2.55
CA LEU A 124 16.52 -20.10 3.52
C LEU A 124 17.90 -20.24 2.84
N GLU A 125 17.92 -20.56 1.54
CA GLU A 125 19.11 -20.62 0.68
C GLU A 125 18.93 -19.68 -0.52
N TRP A 126 19.20 -18.38 -0.33
CA TRP A 126 19.61 -17.52 -1.44
C TRP A 126 21.10 -17.72 -1.63
N ASP A 127 21.47 -18.47 -2.67
CA ASP A 127 22.80 -18.35 -3.23
C ASP A 127 22.88 -17.08 -4.11
N GLU A 128 24.09 -16.59 -4.36
CA GLU A 128 24.33 -15.44 -5.24
C GLU A 128 23.70 -15.62 -6.63
N LYS A 129 23.54 -16.87 -7.07
CA LYS A 129 22.93 -17.18 -8.36
C LYS A 129 21.43 -16.87 -8.39
N ARG A 130 20.66 -17.33 -7.40
CA ARG A 130 19.22 -17.01 -7.28
C ARG A 130 18.97 -15.54 -7.07
N LEU A 131 19.87 -14.88 -6.35
CA LEU A 131 19.88 -13.43 -6.24
C LEU A 131 20.00 -12.78 -7.62
N ASN A 132 21.04 -13.13 -8.38
CA ASN A 132 21.26 -12.62 -9.72
C ASN A 132 20.14 -12.97 -10.71
N ASP A 133 19.57 -14.17 -10.63
CA ASP A 133 18.43 -14.59 -11.46
C ASP A 133 17.18 -13.76 -11.14
N SER A 134 16.92 -13.47 -9.85
CA SER A 134 15.82 -12.60 -9.43
C SER A 134 16.02 -11.16 -9.90
N LEU A 135 17.27 -10.67 -9.88
CA LEU A 135 17.66 -9.36 -10.43
C LEU A 135 17.49 -9.29 -11.95
N ALA A 136 17.78 -10.39 -12.67
CA ALA A 136 17.61 -10.45 -14.12
C ALA A 136 16.13 -10.28 -14.53
N VAL A 137 15.21 -10.88 -13.76
CA VAL A 137 13.76 -10.72 -13.98
C VAL A 137 13.33 -9.25 -13.84
N LEU A 138 13.97 -8.45 -12.99
CA LEU A 138 13.66 -7.02 -12.82
C LEU A 138 13.88 -6.21 -14.09
N ARG A 139 14.88 -6.62 -14.89
CA ARG A 139 15.27 -5.94 -16.13
C ARG A 139 14.29 -6.24 -17.26
N GLU A 140 13.69 -7.42 -17.25
CA GLU A 140 12.75 -7.87 -18.29
C GLU A 140 11.33 -7.32 -18.07
N LYS A 141 10.97 -6.95 -16.83
CA LYS A 141 9.66 -6.39 -16.53
C LYS A 141 9.47 -5.01 -17.18
N VAL A 142 8.33 -4.83 -17.83
CA VAL A 142 7.93 -3.55 -18.41
C VAL A 142 7.44 -2.63 -17.30
N ILE A 143 7.96 -1.41 -17.26
CA ILE A 143 7.50 -0.33 -16.40
C ILE A 143 7.16 0.88 -17.26
N ASP A 144 6.13 1.63 -16.88
CA ASP A 144 5.80 2.89 -17.56
C ASP A 144 6.84 3.96 -17.21
N LYS A 145 7.78 4.18 -18.13
CA LYS A 145 8.86 5.16 -17.98
C LYS A 145 8.35 6.59 -17.90
N GLN A 146 7.22 6.91 -18.55
CA GLN A 146 6.64 8.25 -18.47
C GLN A 146 6.04 8.47 -17.09
N ALA A 147 5.33 7.48 -16.53
CA ALA A 147 4.81 7.58 -15.17
C ALA A 147 5.93 7.71 -14.12
N VAL A 148 7.07 7.05 -14.33
CA VAL A 148 8.27 7.23 -13.49
C VAL A 148 8.85 8.64 -13.60
N ALA A 149 8.95 9.19 -14.82
CA ALA A 149 9.42 10.56 -15.02
C ALA A 149 8.46 11.59 -14.39
N ASP A 150 7.15 11.38 -14.53
CA ASP A 150 6.12 12.20 -13.89
C ASP A 150 6.25 12.15 -12.35
N LEU A 151 6.54 10.98 -11.77
CA LEU A 151 6.79 10.83 -10.34
C LEU A 151 8.03 11.62 -9.90
N TRP A 152 9.13 11.50 -10.64
CA TRP A 152 10.37 12.23 -10.37
C TRP A 152 10.13 13.75 -10.35
N GLU A 153 9.40 14.28 -11.33
CA GLU A 153 9.05 15.69 -11.39
C GLU A 153 8.15 16.14 -10.24
N ALA A 154 7.14 15.32 -9.89
CA ALA A 154 6.23 15.62 -8.80
C ALA A 154 6.97 15.70 -7.46
N ILE A 155 7.85 14.74 -7.18
CA ILE A 155 8.74 14.74 -6.01
C ILE A 155 9.61 16.00 -5.98
N GLY A 156 10.16 16.41 -7.13
CA GLY A 156 11.01 17.60 -7.22
C GLY A 156 10.31 18.93 -6.93
N LYS A 157 8.97 18.98 -7.09
CA LYS A 157 8.12 20.17 -6.88
C LYS A 157 7.43 20.18 -5.51
N ALA A 158 7.25 19.02 -4.90
CA ALA A 158 6.55 18.85 -3.62
C ALA A 158 7.35 19.45 -2.45
N GLU A 159 6.64 20.10 -1.52
CA GLU A 159 7.19 20.57 -0.24
C GLU A 159 6.91 19.58 0.89
N LYS A 160 5.86 18.76 0.76
CA LYS A 160 5.52 17.66 1.67
C LYS A 160 5.26 16.38 0.89
N ILE A 161 6.03 15.34 1.19
CA ILE A 161 5.93 14.03 0.55
C ILE A 161 5.62 13.01 1.63
N LEU A 162 4.59 12.20 1.42
CA LEU A 162 4.27 11.07 2.28
C LEU A 162 4.53 9.76 1.52
N VAL A 163 5.36 8.89 2.07
CA VAL A 163 5.58 7.54 1.54
C VAL A 163 4.88 6.55 2.46
N LEU A 164 4.00 5.72 1.91
CA LEU A 164 3.31 4.67 2.64
C LEU A 164 4.01 3.35 2.39
N ALA A 165 4.63 2.80 3.43
CA ALA A 165 5.28 1.50 3.39
C ALA A 165 4.26 0.38 3.14
N ASP A 166 4.78 -0.75 2.66
CA ASP A 166 4.08 -2.03 2.60
C ASP A 166 4.81 -3.02 3.52
N ASN A 167 5.77 -3.79 3.02
CA ASN A 167 6.37 -4.92 3.74
C ASN A 167 7.77 -4.66 4.32
N ALA A 168 8.12 -5.40 5.36
CA ALA A 168 9.51 -5.63 5.73
C ALA A 168 10.26 -6.35 4.59
N GLY A 169 11.57 -6.15 4.48
CA GLY A 169 12.40 -6.49 3.32
C GLY A 169 12.25 -5.49 2.17
N GLU A 170 11.02 -5.13 1.78
CA GLU A 170 10.75 -4.10 0.77
C GLU A 170 11.28 -2.71 1.20
N ILE A 171 11.15 -2.39 2.49
CA ILE A 171 11.61 -1.13 3.09
C ILE A 171 13.10 -0.82 2.83
N VAL A 172 13.94 -1.85 2.64
CA VAL A 172 15.35 -1.68 2.25
C VAL A 172 15.46 -1.00 0.88
N PHE A 173 14.62 -1.40 -0.08
CA PHE A 173 14.61 -0.82 -1.42
C PHE A 173 13.88 0.52 -1.47
N ASP A 174 12.94 0.77 -0.56
CA ASP A 174 12.36 2.11 -0.36
C ASP A 174 13.41 3.10 0.14
N ARG A 175 14.27 2.67 1.07
CA ARG A 175 15.43 3.46 1.47
C ARG A 175 16.32 3.80 0.26
N LEU A 176 16.65 2.83 -0.57
CA LEU A 176 17.45 3.06 -1.79
C LEU A 176 16.76 4.04 -2.75
N LEU A 177 15.45 3.90 -2.95
CA LEU A 177 14.66 4.84 -3.74
C LEU A 177 14.81 6.27 -3.20
N MET A 178 14.68 6.46 -1.90
CA MET A 178 14.86 7.78 -1.27
C MET A 178 16.32 8.28 -1.37
N GLU A 179 17.32 7.41 -1.21
CA GLU A 179 18.75 7.76 -1.37
C GLU A 179 19.08 8.26 -2.79
N THR A 180 18.30 7.90 -3.81
CA THR A 180 18.49 8.44 -5.17
C THR A 180 17.99 9.88 -5.35
N LEU A 181 17.19 10.39 -4.42
CA LEU A 181 16.63 11.74 -4.50
C LEU A 181 17.66 12.79 -4.09
N PRO A 182 17.56 14.03 -4.60
CA PRO A 182 18.43 15.12 -4.16
C PRO A 182 18.32 15.33 -2.65
N ALA A 183 19.45 15.53 -1.96
CA ALA A 183 19.50 15.65 -0.50
C ALA A 183 18.54 16.71 0.09
N LYS A 184 18.22 17.77 -0.65
CA LYS A 184 17.25 18.81 -0.26
C LYS A 184 15.79 18.33 -0.21
N VAL A 185 15.49 17.19 -0.81
CA VAL A 185 14.15 16.58 -0.85
C VAL A 185 13.93 15.71 0.39
N LEU A 186 14.97 15.05 0.92
CA LEU A 186 14.85 14.12 2.05
C LEU A 186 14.13 14.72 3.28
N PRO A 187 14.39 15.97 3.71
CA PRO A 187 13.69 16.57 4.85
C PRO A 187 12.19 16.82 4.61
N ARG A 188 11.73 16.72 3.36
CA ARG A 188 10.32 16.89 2.95
C ARG A 188 9.55 15.58 3.05
N ILE A 189 10.24 14.46 3.23
CA ILE A 189 9.66 13.13 3.23
C ILE A 189 9.28 12.73 4.66
N THR A 190 8.03 12.31 4.80
CA THR A 190 7.55 11.53 5.93
C THR A 190 7.29 10.10 5.43
N TYR A 191 7.88 9.11 6.11
CA TYR A 191 7.72 7.70 5.79
C TYR A 191 6.80 7.05 6.82
N ALA A 192 5.71 6.43 6.37
CA ALA A 192 4.67 5.89 7.24
C ALA A 192 4.65 4.36 7.19
N VAL A 193 4.90 3.75 8.35
CA VAL A 193 4.81 2.30 8.60
C VAL A 193 3.47 1.93 9.26
N LYS A 194 3.23 0.65 9.58
CA LYS A 194 2.03 0.24 10.32
C LYS A 194 2.17 0.51 11.82
N GLY A 195 1.04 0.78 12.46
CA GLY A 195 0.98 1.02 13.92
C GLY A 195 1.05 -0.27 14.74
N SER A 196 0.73 -1.42 14.14
CA SER A 196 0.79 -2.72 14.82
C SER A 196 0.93 -3.86 13.80
N ALA A 197 1.46 -4.99 14.26
CA ALA A 197 1.72 -6.17 13.44
C ALA A 197 0.50 -6.63 12.65
N VAL A 198 0.68 -6.78 11.34
CA VAL A 198 -0.30 -7.35 10.42
C VAL A 198 0.44 -7.91 9.21
N ILE A 199 0.35 -9.23 9.00
CA ILE A 199 1.14 -9.94 7.97
C ILE A 199 2.62 -9.56 8.15
N ASN A 200 3.35 -9.37 7.04
CA ASN A 200 4.73 -8.93 7.00
C ASN A 200 4.86 -7.42 6.77
N ASP A 201 3.79 -6.64 7.02
CA ASP A 201 3.83 -5.19 6.87
C ASP A 201 4.89 -4.60 7.83
N ALA A 202 5.64 -3.60 7.35
CA ALA A 202 6.72 -2.99 8.10
C ALA A 202 6.20 -2.21 9.31
N LEU A 203 6.91 -2.33 10.43
CA LEU A 203 6.73 -1.54 11.65
C LEU A 203 7.89 -0.54 11.83
N ARG A 204 7.83 0.24 12.90
CA ARG A 204 8.88 1.23 13.20
C ARG A 204 10.22 0.56 13.44
N GLU A 205 10.23 -0.59 14.09
CA GLU A 205 11.44 -1.36 14.35
C GLU A 205 12.12 -1.81 13.05
N ASP A 206 11.33 -2.17 12.03
CA ASP A 206 11.85 -2.52 10.70
C ASP A 206 12.50 -1.30 10.02
N ALA A 207 11.88 -0.12 10.13
CA ALA A 207 12.43 1.13 9.58
C ALA A 207 13.73 1.56 10.27
N ASP A 208 13.82 1.37 11.59
CA ASP A 208 15.04 1.60 12.36
C ASP A 208 16.14 0.60 11.97
N GLU A 209 15.81 -0.70 11.86
CA GLU A 209 16.75 -1.77 11.51
C GLU A 209 17.44 -1.50 10.16
N VAL A 210 16.68 -1.08 9.15
CA VAL A 210 17.22 -0.86 7.80
C VAL A 210 17.75 0.57 7.58
N GLY A 211 17.70 1.43 8.60
CA GLY A 211 18.23 2.81 8.58
C GLY A 211 17.37 3.81 7.79
N VAL A 212 16.06 3.58 7.66
CA VAL A 212 15.13 4.59 7.09
C VAL A 212 14.98 5.78 8.03
N SER A 213 14.92 5.52 9.35
CA SER A 213 14.79 6.56 10.38
C SER A 213 16.00 7.51 10.46
N ASP A 214 17.16 7.09 9.94
CA ASP A 214 18.33 7.96 9.82
C ASP A 214 18.23 8.94 8.64
N LEU A 215 17.35 8.65 7.67
CA LEU A 215 17.24 9.39 6.41
C LEU A 215 16.08 10.40 6.43
N VAL A 216 14.94 10.01 6.99
CA VAL A 216 13.68 10.75 6.91
C VAL A 216 12.87 10.62 8.19
N THR A 217 11.84 11.47 8.36
CA THR A 217 10.93 11.34 9.50
C THR A 217 10.06 10.10 9.34
N VAL A 218 10.03 9.23 10.35
CA VAL A 218 9.18 8.01 10.35
C VAL A 218 8.00 8.18 11.31
N ILE A 219 6.79 7.97 10.81
CA ILE A 219 5.54 7.90 11.58
C ILE A 219 4.90 6.52 11.39
N ASP A 220 3.88 6.19 12.19
CA ASP A 220 3.01 5.04 11.92
C ASP A 220 1.58 5.47 11.61
N ASN A 221 0.83 4.61 10.95
CA ASN A 221 -0.55 4.90 10.59
C ASN A 221 -1.57 4.64 11.73
N GLY A 222 -1.13 4.14 12.88
CA GLY A 222 -1.98 3.82 14.03
C GLY A 222 -2.89 2.59 13.88
N THR A 223 -2.74 1.82 12.79
CA THR A 223 -3.62 0.69 12.48
C THR A 223 -2.89 -0.65 12.44
N ASP A 224 -3.65 -1.72 12.62
CA ASP A 224 -3.26 -3.11 12.36
C ASP A 224 -3.96 -3.69 11.11
N ALA A 225 -4.39 -2.82 10.18
CA ALA A 225 -4.98 -3.22 8.91
C ALA A 225 -3.90 -3.34 7.82
N PRO A 226 -3.97 -4.36 6.94
CA PRO A 226 -3.18 -4.32 5.72
C PRO A 226 -3.60 -3.09 4.90
N GLY A 227 -2.65 -2.39 4.32
CA GLY A 227 -2.93 -1.14 3.61
C GLY A 227 -3.21 0.04 4.55
N THR A 228 -4.00 1.02 4.09
CA THR A 228 -4.25 2.27 4.83
C THR A 228 -5.74 2.60 4.80
N VAL A 229 -6.48 2.06 5.77
CA VAL A 229 -7.91 2.37 5.98
C VAL A 229 -8.00 3.71 6.70
N LEU A 230 -8.17 4.80 5.96
CA LEU A 230 -8.07 6.18 6.45
C LEU A 230 -8.97 6.45 7.67
N GLU A 231 -10.15 5.85 7.71
CA GLU A 231 -11.13 6.03 8.79
C GLU A 231 -10.66 5.44 10.14
N GLN A 232 -9.63 4.60 10.12
CA GLN A 232 -9.04 3.97 11.30
C GLN A 232 -7.68 4.58 11.69
N CYS A 233 -7.10 5.42 10.83
CA CYS A 233 -5.75 5.95 11.04
C CYS A 233 -5.68 6.96 12.18
N SER A 234 -4.50 7.09 12.78
CA SER A 234 -4.22 8.06 13.84
C SER A 234 -4.35 9.51 13.36
N ASP A 235 -4.64 10.43 14.28
CA ASP A 235 -4.72 11.87 13.97
C ASP A 235 -3.39 12.41 13.40
N GLU A 236 -2.26 11.91 13.91
CA GLU A 236 -0.92 12.26 13.41
C GLU A 236 -0.75 11.85 11.94
N PHE A 237 -1.10 10.61 11.61
CA PHE A 237 -1.05 10.12 10.25
C PHE A 237 -2.00 10.88 9.34
N MET A 238 -3.25 11.10 9.77
CA MET A 238 -4.25 11.80 8.97
C MET A 238 -3.82 13.23 8.67
N LYS A 239 -3.18 13.91 9.62
CA LYS A 239 -2.58 15.23 9.38
C LYS A 239 -1.49 15.16 8.31
N ALA A 240 -0.52 14.24 8.43
CA ALA A 240 0.53 14.07 7.42
C ALA A 240 -0.04 13.73 6.03
N TYR A 241 -1.05 12.86 5.99
CA TYR A 241 -1.74 12.47 4.76
C TYR A 241 -2.44 13.65 4.09
N HIS A 242 -3.19 14.46 4.84
CA HIS A 242 -3.92 15.62 4.32
C HIS A 242 -3.01 16.77 3.88
N GLU A 243 -1.86 16.94 4.52
CA GLU A 243 -0.91 18.00 4.21
C GLU A 243 0.07 17.65 3.09
N ALA A 244 0.16 16.39 2.66
CA ALA A 244 1.08 15.95 1.62
C ALA A 244 0.66 16.45 0.23
N ASP A 245 1.63 17.01 -0.51
CA ASP A 245 1.47 17.38 -1.92
C ASP A 245 1.53 16.13 -2.81
N VAL A 246 2.43 15.20 -2.46
CA VAL A 246 2.64 13.92 -3.14
C VAL A 246 2.57 12.78 -2.13
N VAL A 247 1.76 11.77 -2.43
CA VAL A 247 1.71 10.51 -1.69
C VAL A 247 2.26 9.38 -2.56
N ILE A 248 3.33 8.72 -2.13
CA ILE A 248 3.85 7.51 -2.77
C ILE A 248 3.32 6.31 -1.99
N SER A 249 2.40 5.57 -2.59
CA SER A 249 1.73 4.44 -1.97
C SER A 249 2.31 3.13 -2.48
N LYS A 250 3.01 2.40 -1.61
CA LYS A 250 3.59 1.09 -1.96
C LYS A 250 2.56 -0.03 -1.79
N GLY A 251 2.55 -0.97 -2.72
CA GLY A 251 1.82 -2.24 -2.56
C GLY A 251 0.32 -2.22 -2.83
N GLN A 252 -0.23 -3.43 -2.93
CA GLN A 252 -1.59 -3.65 -3.38
C GLN A 252 -2.64 -3.30 -2.31
N ALA A 253 -2.38 -3.59 -1.04
CA ALA A 253 -3.34 -3.30 0.02
C ALA A 253 -3.56 -1.79 0.22
N ASN A 254 -2.48 -0.99 0.13
CA ASN A 254 -2.61 0.47 0.11
C ASN A 254 -3.37 0.96 -1.13
N TYR A 255 -3.16 0.36 -2.31
CA TYR A 255 -3.96 0.67 -3.51
C TYR A 255 -5.46 0.41 -3.28
N GLU A 256 -5.82 -0.77 -2.75
CA GLU A 256 -7.22 -1.16 -2.54
C GLU A 256 -7.97 -0.23 -1.59
N THR A 257 -7.31 0.15 -0.50
CA THR A 257 -7.85 0.99 0.57
C THR A 257 -7.97 2.45 0.15
N LEU A 258 -6.89 3.06 -0.36
CA LEU A 258 -6.90 4.47 -0.75
C LEU A 258 -7.80 4.78 -1.95
N ARG A 259 -7.89 3.86 -2.93
CA ARG A 259 -8.84 4.02 -4.05
C ARG A 259 -10.29 4.00 -3.58
N ALA A 260 -10.61 3.24 -2.52
CA ALA A 260 -11.98 3.17 -1.98
C ALA A 260 -12.42 4.52 -1.42
N SER A 261 -11.56 5.13 -0.59
CA SER A 261 -11.88 6.35 0.12
C SER A 261 -11.97 7.56 -0.83
N CYS A 262 -11.13 7.62 -1.87
CA CYS A 262 -11.15 8.72 -2.83
C CYS A 262 -12.40 8.74 -3.74
N GLU A 263 -12.92 7.56 -4.13
CA GLU A 263 -14.19 7.47 -4.86
C GLU A 263 -15.40 7.89 -4.00
N MET A 264 -15.31 7.70 -2.68
CA MET A 264 -16.35 8.10 -1.73
C MET A 264 -16.35 9.60 -1.45
N THR A 265 -15.19 10.24 -1.33
CA THR A 265 -15.09 11.70 -1.20
C THR A 265 -15.57 12.44 -2.44
N CYS A 266 -15.28 11.91 -3.65
CA CYS A 266 -15.72 12.50 -4.91
C CYS A 266 -17.24 12.38 -5.14
N SER A 267 -17.87 11.31 -4.64
CA SER A 267 -19.33 11.13 -4.73
C SER A 267 -20.11 11.98 -3.71
N LEU A 268 -19.51 12.30 -2.57
CA LEU A 268 -20.09 13.23 -1.59
C LEU A 268 -19.94 14.70 -2.01
N SER A 269 -18.84 15.08 -2.69
CA SER A 269 -18.64 16.43 -3.22
C SER A 269 -19.45 16.73 -4.49
N ASN A 270 -19.69 15.72 -5.35
CA ASN A 270 -20.51 15.84 -6.57
C ASN A 270 -22.00 15.55 -6.36
N GLY A 271 -22.51 15.68 -5.13
CA GLY A 271 -23.89 15.40 -4.74
C GLY A 271 -24.96 16.34 -5.32
N SER A 272 -25.10 16.44 -6.64
CA SER A 272 -26.39 16.66 -7.29
C SER A 272 -27.09 15.31 -7.35
N LEU A 273 -27.98 15.07 -6.38
CA LEU A 273 -28.86 13.90 -6.32
C LEU A 273 -29.66 13.77 -7.63
N ARG A 274 -29.18 12.94 -8.57
CA ARG A 274 -30.06 12.31 -9.57
C ARG A 274 -30.94 11.29 -8.87
N LYS A 275 -32.00 11.77 -8.20
CA LYS A 275 -33.18 10.96 -7.91
C LYS A 275 -33.71 10.45 -9.25
N LYS A 276 -33.52 9.16 -9.56
CA LYS A 276 -34.38 8.46 -10.52
C LYS A 276 -35.79 8.50 -9.95
N ARG A 277 -36.59 9.49 -10.37
CA ARG A 277 -38.05 9.46 -10.22
C ARG A 277 -38.56 8.33 -11.10
N ILE A 278 -39.04 7.27 -10.47
CA ILE A 278 -40.08 6.42 -11.06
C ILE A 278 -41.32 7.30 -11.09
N SER A 279 -41.80 7.63 -12.29
CA SER A 279 -43.00 8.42 -12.52
C SER A 279 -44.24 7.59 -12.24
N HIS A 280 -45.09 8.03 -11.31
CA HIS A 280 -46.54 8.09 -11.47
C HIS A 280 -47.17 9.11 -10.50
N GLU A 281 -47.73 10.17 -11.10
CA GLU A 281 -48.86 11.00 -10.66
C GLU A 281 -48.71 12.11 -9.56
N PRO A 282 -49.59 13.15 -9.59
CA PRO A 282 -49.16 14.55 -9.39
C PRO A 282 -49.67 15.26 -8.11
N ALA A 283 -48.91 16.31 -7.78
CA ALA A 283 -49.26 17.59 -7.15
C ALA A 283 -50.00 17.65 -5.79
N SER A 284 -49.35 18.25 -4.78
CA SER A 284 -49.86 19.42 -4.04
C SER A 284 -48.82 19.99 -3.06
N ASP A 285 -48.81 21.33 -3.03
CA ASP A 285 -48.45 22.26 -1.95
C ASP A 285 -47.00 22.45 -1.44
N CYS A 286 -46.43 23.56 -1.92
CA CYS A 286 -45.94 24.72 -1.15
C CYS A 286 -45.44 24.50 0.28
N PHE A 287 -44.18 24.88 0.56
CA PHE A 287 -43.88 25.94 1.53
C PHE A 287 -42.44 26.44 1.35
N THR A 288 -42.34 27.76 1.20
CA THR A 288 -41.12 28.56 1.11
C THR A 288 -40.44 28.69 2.48
N GLY A 289 -39.11 28.52 2.52
CA GLY A 289 -38.30 28.83 3.70
C GLY A 289 -36.86 29.16 3.28
N HIS A 290 -36.57 30.45 3.16
CA HIS A 290 -35.20 30.95 3.06
C HIS A 290 -34.43 30.62 4.35
N MET A 291 -33.34 29.87 4.23
CA MET A 291 -32.21 29.97 5.15
C MET A 291 -30.96 30.22 4.33
N THR A 292 -30.46 31.44 4.47
CA THR A 292 -29.17 31.92 4.00
C THR A 292 -28.07 31.00 4.51
N ARG A 293 -27.45 30.22 3.61
CA ARG A 293 -26.21 29.51 3.92
C ARG A 293 -25.06 30.50 3.78
N ASN A 294 -24.39 30.73 4.91
CA ASN A 294 -23.08 31.35 4.96
C ASN A 294 -22.15 30.72 3.93
N ASP A 295 -21.46 31.59 3.21
CA ASP A 295 -20.28 31.32 2.42
C ASP A 295 -19.18 30.73 3.32
N ALA A 296 -19.18 29.41 3.49
CA ALA A 296 -17.97 28.68 3.78
C ALA A 296 -17.32 28.39 2.42
N THR A 297 -16.42 29.28 2.02
CA THR A 297 -15.51 29.07 0.90
C THR A 297 -14.81 27.72 1.09
N CYS A 298 -15.18 26.73 0.26
CA CYS A 298 -14.45 25.49 0.08
C CYS A 298 -13.14 25.85 -0.66
N SER A 299 -12.16 26.33 0.08
CA SER A 299 -10.82 26.62 -0.41
C SER A 299 -9.85 25.53 0.04
N SER A 300 -9.97 24.34 -0.57
CA SER A 300 -8.88 23.37 -0.72
C SER A 300 -9.36 22.23 -1.62
N GLY A 301 -9.47 22.53 -2.92
CA GLY A 301 -9.54 21.48 -3.94
C GLY A 301 -8.32 20.58 -3.80
N CYS A 302 -8.54 19.28 -3.77
CA CYS A 302 -7.51 18.26 -3.56
C CYS A 302 -6.57 18.17 -4.78
N ASP A 303 -5.65 19.10 -4.93
CA ASP A 303 -4.60 19.08 -5.98
C ASP A 303 -3.46 18.07 -5.69
N ARG A 304 -3.61 17.23 -4.65
CA ARG A 304 -2.58 16.26 -4.26
C ARG A 304 -2.46 15.13 -5.29
N GLU A 305 -1.24 14.69 -5.55
CA GLU A 305 -0.97 13.57 -6.44
C GLU A 305 -0.64 12.31 -5.65
N VAL A 306 -1.37 11.23 -5.89
CA VAL A 306 -1.08 9.90 -5.33
C VAL A 306 -0.44 9.04 -6.40
N TYR A 307 0.73 8.50 -6.13
CA TYR A 307 1.44 7.57 -7.01
C TYR A 307 1.44 6.18 -6.39
N PHE A 308 0.85 5.22 -7.09
CA PHE A 308 0.82 3.82 -6.68
C PHE A 308 1.97 3.05 -7.32
N LEU A 309 2.80 2.41 -6.50
CA LEU A 309 3.91 1.56 -6.92
C LEU A 309 3.62 0.14 -6.42
N LEU A 310 3.22 -0.76 -7.31
CA LEU A 310 2.86 -2.13 -6.94
C LEU A 310 3.14 -3.14 -8.05
N GLN A 311 3.20 -4.41 -7.66
CA GLN A 311 2.96 -5.53 -8.54
C GLN A 311 1.51 -6.01 -8.38
N VAL A 312 0.84 -6.32 -9.48
CA VAL A 312 -0.50 -6.91 -9.45
C VAL A 312 -0.42 -8.34 -8.93
N LYS A 313 -0.98 -8.61 -7.75
CA LYS A 313 -0.98 -9.95 -7.11
C LYS A 313 -2.27 -10.72 -7.34
N CYS A 314 -3.35 -10.06 -7.78
CA CYS A 314 -4.61 -10.75 -8.07
C CYS A 314 -5.32 -10.24 -9.35
N PRO A 315 -6.06 -11.11 -10.07
CA PRO A 315 -6.72 -10.74 -11.31
C PRO A 315 -7.79 -9.67 -11.17
N ILE A 316 -8.40 -9.56 -9.98
CA ILE A 316 -9.42 -8.54 -9.70
C ILE A 316 -8.77 -7.16 -9.76
N ILE A 317 -7.60 -7.01 -9.13
CA ILE A 317 -6.86 -5.75 -9.11
C ILE A 317 -6.35 -5.39 -10.50
N GLY A 318 -5.87 -6.38 -11.24
CA GLY A 318 -5.46 -6.21 -12.64
C GLY A 318 -6.51 -5.53 -13.51
N LYS A 319 -7.80 -5.83 -13.31
CA LYS A 319 -8.91 -5.19 -14.05
C LYS A 319 -9.09 -3.69 -13.75
N TYR A 320 -8.72 -3.24 -12.55
CA TYR A 320 -8.92 -1.85 -12.12
C TYR A 320 -7.66 -1.00 -12.27
N VAL A 321 -6.49 -1.63 -12.20
CA VAL A 321 -5.22 -0.93 -12.34
C VAL A 321 -4.91 -0.73 -13.82
N ASP A 322 -4.64 0.51 -14.20
CA ASP A 322 -4.14 0.93 -15.51
C ASP A 322 -4.82 0.24 -16.73
N GLN A 323 -6.16 0.19 -16.69
CA GLN A 323 -7.03 -0.29 -17.78
C GLN A 323 -6.81 -1.75 -18.24
N GLY A 324 -6.28 -2.63 -17.38
CA GLY A 324 -6.26 -4.08 -17.62
C GLY A 324 -4.88 -4.72 -17.58
N LYS A 325 -4.25 -4.72 -16.40
CA LYS A 325 -3.00 -5.43 -16.12
C LYS A 325 -3.22 -6.89 -15.75
N GLU A 326 -2.23 -7.72 -15.99
CA GLU A 326 -2.21 -9.13 -15.61
C GLU A 326 -1.49 -9.34 -14.27
N VAL A 327 -1.68 -10.52 -13.66
CA VAL A 327 -0.96 -10.89 -12.44
C VAL A 327 0.55 -10.93 -12.74
N GLY A 328 1.33 -10.25 -11.91
CA GLY A 328 2.77 -10.13 -12.06
C GLY A 328 3.22 -8.87 -12.83
N ASP A 329 2.30 -8.09 -13.40
CA ASP A 329 2.61 -6.80 -14.01
C ASP A 329 3.00 -5.77 -12.96
N TRP A 330 3.92 -4.89 -13.34
CA TRP A 330 4.37 -3.78 -12.52
C TRP A 330 3.65 -2.49 -12.91
N VAL A 331 3.34 -1.71 -11.88
CA VAL A 331 2.48 -0.54 -12.00
C VAL A 331 3.16 0.63 -11.32
N VAL A 332 3.31 1.71 -12.07
CA VAL A 332 3.51 3.06 -11.56
C VAL A 332 2.32 3.87 -12.07
N GLN A 333 1.39 4.22 -11.19
CA GLN A 333 0.15 4.88 -11.61
C GLN A 333 -0.07 6.16 -10.82
N ARG A 334 -0.16 7.28 -11.54
CA ARG A 334 -0.63 8.55 -10.97
C ARG A 334 -2.15 8.52 -10.82
N TYR A 335 -2.62 9.01 -9.68
CA TYR A 335 -4.01 9.21 -9.35
C TYR A 335 -4.20 10.59 -8.72
N ARG A 336 -5.20 11.32 -9.19
CA ARG A 336 -5.63 12.61 -8.63
C ARG A 336 -7.03 12.40 -8.03
N PRO A 337 -7.16 12.38 -6.69
CA PRO A 337 -8.42 12.13 -5.97
C PRO A 337 -9.56 13.12 -6.27
#